data_AF-A0A7Y2UE21-F1
#
_entry.id   AF-A0A7Y2UE21-F1
#
_cell.length_a   1.000
_cell.length_b   1.000
_cell.length_c   1.000
_cell.angle_alpha   90.00
_cell.angle_beta   90.00
_cell.angle_gamma   90.00
#
_symmetry.space_group_name_H-M   'P 1'
#
loop_
_entity.id
_entity.type
_entity.pdbx_description
1 polymer ?
#
loop_
_entity_poly.entity_id
_entity_poly.type
_entity_poly.pdbx_seq_one_letter_code
_entity_poly.pdbx_strand_id
1 'polypeptide(L)' 'MSTTNRMPSLRSLRAFQVAARHLSFKLAAEELCLSASAVSHQVRNLESFLDLE' A
#
# COMPACT_ATOMS: atom_id res chain seq x y z
N MET A 1 -10.96 -1.18 25.46
CA MET A 1 -9.68 -0.58 25.01
C MET A 1 -8.80 -1.73 24.53
N SER A 2 -8.85 -2.05 23.23
CA SER A 2 -8.09 -3.16 22.66
C SER A 2 -6.94 -2.59 21.84
N THR A 3 -5.85 -2.20 22.51
CA THR A 3 -4.61 -1.74 21.85
C THR A 3 -3.66 -2.91 21.68
N THR A 4 -4.10 -3.97 20.99
CA THR A 4 -3.13 -4.82 20.31
C THR A 4 -2.63 -3.98 19.14
N ASN A 5 -1.39 -3.49 19.26
CA ASN A 5 -0.71 -2.65 18.28
C ASN A 5 -0.50 -3.41 16.95
N ARG A 6 -1.58 -3.69 16.23
CA ARG A 6 -1.54 -4.18 14.86
C ARG A 6 -1.01 -2.99 14.07
N MET A 7 0.20 -3.12 13.52
CA MET A 7 0.77 -2.13 12.62
C MET A 7 0.62 -2.65 11.18
N PRO A 8 0.26 -1.79 10.22
CA PRO A 8 0.26 -2.17 8.81
C PRO A 8 1.68 -2.49 8.36
N SER A 9 1.80 -3.26 7.27
CA SER A 9 3.11 -3.56 6.70
C SER A 9 3.76 -2.27 6.17
N LEU A 10 5.07 -2.09 6.44
CA LEU A 10 5.81 -0.94 5.91
C LEU A 10 5.80 -0.90 4.37
N ARG A 11 5.72 -2.06 3.72
CA ARG A 11 5.61 -2.16 2.26
C ARG A 11 4.28 -1.61 1.76
N SER A 12 3.18 -1.95 2.44
CA SER A 12 1.84 -1.45 2.14
C SER A 12 1.74 0.07 2.28
N LEU A 13 2.29 0.61 3.37
CA LEU A 13 2.36 2.07 3.57
C LEU A 13 3.18 2.76 2.49
N ARG A 14 4.35 2.21 2.16
CA ARG A 14 5.23 2.76 1.12
C ARG A 14 4.57 2.72 -0.26
N ALA A 15 3.96 1.59 -0.62
CA ALA A 15 3.23 1.43 -1.87
C ALA A 15 2.09 2.46 -1.99
N PHE A 16 1.32 2.63 -0.93
CA PHE A 16 0.25 3.62 -0.88
C PHE A 16 0.77 5.06 -1.02
N GLN A 17 1.78 5.45 -0.26
CA GLN A 17 2.36 6.80 -0.34
C GLN A 17 2.86 7.14 -1.75
N VAL A 18 3.59 6.22 -2.39
CA VAL A 18 4.14 6.44 -3.72
C VAL A 18 3.02 6.44 -4.78
N ALA A 19 2.05 5.54 -4.67
CA ALA A 19 0.87 5.53 -5.53
C ALA A 19 0.04 6.81 -5.41
N ALA A 20 -0.16 7.33 -4.19
CA ALA A 20 -0.86 8.58 -3.92
C ALA A 20 -0.12 9.79 -4.49
N ARG A 21 1.23 9.81 -4.42
CA ARG A 21 2.04 10.89 -5.00
C ARG A 21 1.96 10.93 -6.54
N HIS A 22 1.98 9.76 -7.18
CA HIS A 22 1.94 9.66 -8.64
C HIS A 22 0.53 9.59 -9.24
N LEU A 23 -0.49 9.37 -8.40
CA LEU A 23 -1.86 9.07 -8.81
C LEU A 23 -1.94 7.91 -9.84
N SER A 24 -0.97 6.99 -9.79
CA SER A 24 -0.81 5.91 -10.78
C SER A 24 -0.04 4.74 -10.21
N PHE A 25 -0.65 3.55 -10.25
CA PHE A 25 0.03 2.31 -9.85
C PHE A 25 1.18 1.93 -10.77
N LYS A 26 1.12 2.31 -12.05
CA LYS A 26 2.19 2.04 -13.01
C LYS A 26 3.45 2.84 -12.68
N LEU A 27 3.31 4.15 -12.50
CA LEU A 27 4.44 5.03 -12.17
C LEU A 27 5.01 4.70 -10.79
N ALA A 28 4.15 4.37 -9.82
CA ALA A 28 4.60 3.93 -8.50
C ALA A 28 5.37 2.60 -8.55
N ALA A 29 4.98 1.69 -9.43
CA ALA A 29 5.67 0.42 -9.62
C ALA A 29 7.06 0.62 -10.24
N GLU A 30 7.19 1.55 -11.21
CA GLU A 30 8.48 1.93 -11.78
C GLU A 30 9.43 2.49 -10.71
N GLU A 31 8.95 3.37 -9.83
CA GLU A 31 9.78 3.92 -8.75
C GLU A 31 10.16 2.86 -7.69
N LEU A 32 9.24 1.95 -7.36
CA LEU A 32 9.47 0.94 -6.35
C LEU A 32 10.20 -0.31 -6.86
N CYS A 33 10.54 -0.36 -8.16
CA CYS A 33 11.07 -1.53 -8.84
C CYS A 33 10.18 -2.78 -8.66
N LEU A 34 8.87 -2.59 -8.79
CA LEU A 34 7.84 -3.62 -8.65
C LEU A 34 6.99 -3.72 -9.92
N SER A 35 6.10 -4.71 -9.98
CA SER A 35 5.03 -4.73 -10.97
C SER A 35 3.83 -3.88 -10.49
N ALA A 36 3.05 -3.33 -11.42
CA ALA A 36 1.83 -2.59 -11.09
C ALA A 36 0.85 -3.44 -10.24
N SER A 37 0.74 -4.73 -10.54
CA SER A 37 -0.08 -5.67 -9.76
C SER A 37 0.44 -5.84 -8.33
N ALA A 38 1.75 -5.84 -8.11
CA ALA A 38 2.33 -5.91 -6.77
C ALA A 38 2.00 -4.64 -5.96
N VAL A 39 2.12 -3.46 -6.57
CA VAL A 39 1.73 -2.20 -5.90
C VAL A 39 0.25 -2.19 -5.55
N SER A 40 -0.63 -2.57 -6.50
CA SER A 40 -2.07 -2.69 -6.26
C SER A 40 -2.38 -3.64 -5.11
N HIS A 41 -1.74 -4.81 -5.06
CA HIS A 41 -1.92 -5.77 -3.98
C HIS A 41 -1.43 -5.21 -2.62
N GLN A 42 -0.34 -4.45 -2.60
CA GLN A 42 0.16 -3.82 -1.36
C GLN A 42 -0.80 -2.75 -0.83
N VAL A 43 -1.44 -2.00 -1.72
CA VAL A 43 -2.47 -1.02 -1.36
C VAL A 43 -3.75 -1.71 -0.89
N ARG A 44 -4.21 -2.75 -1.59
CA ARG A 44 -5.35 -3.57 -1.14
C ARG A 44 -5.13 -4.19 0.24
N ASN A 45 -3.91 -4.66 0.51
CA ASN A 45 -3.54 -5.17 1.83
C ASN A 45 -3.62 -4.07 2.91
N LEU A 46 -3.32 -2.81 2.56
CA LEU A 46 -3.46 -1.68 3.48
C LEU A 46 -4.93 -1.39 3.76
N GLU A 47 -5.75 -1.33 2.71
CA GLU A 47 -7.19 -1.11 2.79
C GLU A 47 -7.83 -2.19 3.67
N SER A 48 -7.55 -3.47 3.40
CA SER A 48 -8.03 -4.60 4.21
C SER A 48 -7.54 -4.57 5.66
N PHE A 49 -6.33 -4.05 5.91
CA PHE A 49 -5.82 -3.88 7.26
C PHE A 49 -6.57 -2.77 8.03
N LEU A 50 -6.97 -1.72 7.33
CA LEU A 50 -7.73 -0.59 7.87
C LEU A 50 -9.24 -0.83 7.91
N ASP A 51 -9.70 -2.00 7.45
CA ASP A 51 -11.13 -2.32 7.28
C ASP A 51 -11.82 -1.35 6.30
N LEU A 52 -11.10 -0.98 5.24
CA LEU A 52 -11.57 -0.13 4.14
C LEU A 52 -11.67 -0.95 2.85
N GLU A 53 -12.63 -0.60 1.99
CA GLU A 53 -12.82 -1.15 0.63
C GLU A 53 -12.35 -0.21 -0.48
#